data_AF-G0TT42-F1
#
_entry.id   AF-G0TT42-F1
#
_cell.length_a   1.000
_cell.length_b   1.000
_cell.length_c   1.000
_cell.angle_alpha   90.00
_cell.angle_beta   90.00
_cell.angle_gamma   90.00
#
_symmetry.space_group_name_H-M   'P 1'
#
loop_
_entity.id
_entity.type
_entity.pdbx_description
1 polymer ?
#
loop_
_entity_poly.entity_id
_entity_poly.type
_entity_poly.pdbx_seq_one_letter_code
_entity_poly.pdbx_strand_id
1 'polypeptide(L)'
;MQNLTDDQIRASPLWDHMKKVLLKVVQQQPIFALEAVVPASLTVQTGSSVAPRAPTLYADHRPKLVNSVPSDALENLRWASSFGTALVPPKPKRRPPEDEEEQVQEEYDEEEEETPLGEVSDVVAEQSIFNSVGEGLPPEEAFRLVVGMKQLMRTEPLERVRFWGKFYGSSADYYIAETKIDPNRLPEDDEDAEADDVDDDEEGELIENIGDIFYAHGPKASADTNVEPPGTGLNEWVYYAANTVDPTRWTRLPDVTPNQIIAARLIRRGFTGDLECAVDTHPRFPGQEKHYVRAQIARISCTCRVAPADMFTTEGAVPDEEDEDGNPLPPPLTVRAYTTLPPLNPQEIPEDDDMEAIEPVKSWFYGYRDDELLQGKYWVHIAPTLLRTGRTVASEREVTDDGYEAPEFDHSEKIHPFLCEVSRDEPLHYTCHSRSQLPAWSFRKAFHDESSKTRTYVARSCLWPGAYTYVVTELGKPGGNFQSVYIGNGLKNLQGVSYAPRLPPRCLVEYPEVDLLLQRDGTADDELEYAPPPPKPEEPEEEEEEEA
;
A
#
# COMPACT_ATOMS: atom_id res chain seq x y z
N MET A 1 -5.95 30.28 69.74
CA MET A 1 -4.77 29.64 69.12
C MET A 1 -3.56 30.07 69.93
N GLN A 2 -2.89 29.15 70.61
CA GLN A 2 -1.69 29.49 71.39
C GLN A 2 -0.58 29.87 70.41
N ASN A 3 0.02 31.05 70.58
CA ASN A 3 1.17 31.48 69.79
C ASN A 3 2.34 30.55 70.15
N LEU A 4 2.90 29.86 69.14
CA LEU A 4 4.13 29.08 69.28
C LEU A 4 5.25 30.02 69.75
N THR A 5 6.10 29.54 70.67
CA THR A 5 7.29 30.29 71.08
C THR A 5 8.36 30.22 69.97
N ASP A 6 9.25 31.22 69.90
CA ASP A 6 10.30 31.27 68.87
C ASP A 6 11.18 30.01 68.85
N ASP A 7 11.44 29.43 70.03
CA ASP A 7 12.21 28.19 70.15
C ASP A 7 11.45 26.98 69.56
N GLN A 8 10.11 26.95 69.69
CA GLN A 8 9.28 25.93 69.07
C GLN A 8 9.22 26.08 67.54
N ILE A 9 9.25 27.32 67.04
CA ILE A 9 9.31 27.59 65.59
C ILE A 9 10.65 27.13 65.01
N ARG A 10 11.77 27.43 65.70
CA ARG A 10 13.12 27.03 65.25
C ARG A 10 13.39 25.53 65.35
N ALA A 11 12.69 24.83 66.23
CA ALA A 11 12.72 23.37 66.31
C ALA A 11 11.74 22.69 65.33
N SER A 12 10.98 23.45 64.54
CA SER A 12 10.00 22.87 63.63
C SER A 12 10.65 22.22 62.39
N PRO A 13 10.07 21.13 61.86
CA PRO A 13 10.57 20.49 60.64
C PRO A 13 10.56 21.42 59.43
N LEU A 14 9.62 22.38 59.37
CA LEU A 14 9.52 23.37 58.31
C LEU A 14 10.71 24.34 58.35
N TRP A 15 11.10 24.78 59.55
CA TRP A 15 12.26 25.65 59.74
C TRP A 15 13.55 24.98 59.27
N ASP A 16 13.76 23.73 59.66
CA ASP A 16 14.92 22.94 59.22
C ASP A 16 14.91 22.69 57.71
N HIS A 17 13.74 22.45 57.11
CA HIS A 17 13.59 22.33 55.66
C HIS A 17 13.97 23.63 54.95
N MET A 18 13.35 24.76 55.30
CA MET A 18 13.65 26.07 54.70
C MET A 18 15.12 26.47 54.88
N LYS A 19 15.72 26.16 56.04
CA LYS A 19 17.15 26.37 56.28
C LYS A 19 18.01 25.59 55.30
N LYS A 20 17.70 24.32 55.04
CA LYS A 20 18.41 23.49 54.04
C LYS A 20 18.20 24.01 52.61
N VAL A 21 17.01 24.49 52.26
CA VAL A 21 16.73 25.09 50.95
C VAL A 21 17.54 26.35 50.74
N LEU A 22 17.52 27.28 51.69
CA LEU A 22 18.28 28.52 51.63
C LEU A 22 19.79 28.25 51.61
N LEU A 23 20.28 27.32 52.44
CA LEU A 23 21.68 26.89 52.40
C LEU A 23 22.09 26.39 51.02
N LYS A 24 21.22 25.61 50.36
CA LYS A 24 21.48 25.08 49.02
C LYS A 24 21.51 26.18 47.95
N VAL A 25 20.57 27.12 47.99
CA VAL A 25 20.54 28.28 47.07
C VAL A 25 21.78 29.17 47.27
N VAL A 26 22.18 29.40 48.52
CA VAL A 26 23.39 30.18 48.85
C VAL A 26 24.66 29.46 48.40
N GLN A 27 24.75 28.14 48.56
CA GLN A 27 25.89 27.34 48.10
C GLN A 27 26.01 27.31 46.58
N GLN A 28 24.89 27.24 45.86
CA GLN A 28 24.87 27.14 44.39
C GLN A 28 24.97 28.48 43.68
N GLN A 29 24.70 29.59 44.37
CA GLN A 29 24.72 30.97 43.83
C GLN A 29 24.08 31.10 42.43
N PRO A 30 22.82 30.66 42.24
CA PRO A 30 22.15 30.75 40.95
C PRO A 30 21.88 32.21 40.56
N ILE A 31 21.93 32.48 39.26
CA ILE A 31 21.73 33.83 38.67
C ILE A 31 20.37 34.42 39.09
N PHE A 32 19.32 33.58 39.15
CA PHE A 32 17.98 33.95 39.61
C PHE A 32 17.64 33.21 40.91
N ALA A 33 18.09 33.75 42.03
CA ALA A 33 17.97 33.10 43.34
C ALA A 33 16.53 32.78 43.77
N LEU A 34 15.56 33.62 43.42
CA LEU A 34 14.15 33.43 43.78
C LEU A 34 13.51 32.26 43.02
N GLU A 35 13.80 32.11 41.73
CA GLU A 35 13.29 31.00 40.91
C GLU A 35 13.93 29.67 41.30
N ALA A 36 15.17 29.70 41.80
CA ALA A 36 15.89 28.52 42.25
C ALA A 36 15.39 27.96 43.60
N VAL A 37 14.58 28.69 44.37
CA VAL A 37 14.06 28.23 45.67
C VAL A 37 13.17 27.01 45.52
N VAL A 38 12.30 26.96 44.51
CA VAL A 38 11.36 25.86 44.31
C VAL A 38 12.09 24.57 43.90
N PRO A 39 12.99 24.57 42.89
CA PRO A 39 13.84 23.41 42.58
C PRO A 39 14.74 22.99 43.74
N ALA A 40 15.32 23.95 44.49
CA ALA A 40 16.14 23.64 45.65
C ALA A 40 15.33 22.98 46.77
N SER A 41 14.09 23.42 47.00
CA SER A 41 13.14 22.78 47.91
C SER A 41 12.86 21.34 47.52
N LEU A 42 12.54 21.11 46.24
CA LEU A 42 12.31 19.76 45.72
C LEU A 42 13.54 18.88 45.95
N THR A 43 14.73 19.41 45.65
CA THR A 43 15.98 18.65 45.79
C THR A 43 16.32 18.32 47.25
N VAL A 44 15.99 19.21 48.19
CA VAL A 44 16.19 18.96 49.62
C VAL A 44 15.21 17.89 50.14
N GLN A 45 14.00 17.81 49.57
CA GLN A 45 13.00 16.80 49.93
C GLN A 45 13.29 15.42 49.35
N THR A 46 13.66 15.36 48.06
CA THR A 46 13.76 14.09 47.31
C THR A 46 15.18 13.56 47.21
N GLY A 47 16.20 14.34 47.58
CA GLY A 47 17.62 13.96 47.48
C GLY A 47 18.16 13.84 46.06
N SER A 48 17.30 13.93 45.04
CA SER A 48 17.64 13.84 43.63
C SER A 48 17.09 15.08 42.91
N SER A 49 17.97 15.89 42.33
CA SER A 49 17.55 16.98 41.45
C SER A 49 17.35 16.41 40.04
N VAL A 50 16.19 16.67 39.44
CA VAL A 50 16.23 17.04 38.02
C VAL A 50 16.93 18.41 38.02
N ALA A 51 18.17 18.47 37.54
CA ALA A 51 18.93 19.72 37.52
C ALA A 51 18.13 20.78 36.74
N PRO A 52 18.10 22.06 37.19
CA PRO A 52 17.60 23.12 36.33
C PRO A 52 18.43 23.08 35.05
N ARG A 53 17.77 23.03 33.89
CA ARG A 53 18.44 23.15 32.59
C ARG A 53 19.25 24.44 32.60
N ALA A 54 20.53 24.34 32.90
CA ALA A 54 21.46 25.41 32.63
C ALA A 54 21.47 25.57 31.10
N PRO A 55 21.12 26.73 30.54
CA PRO A 55 21.54 27.02 29.19
C PRO A 55 23.07 27.15 29.27
N THR A 56 23.78 26.09 28.95
CA THR A 56 25.21 26.16 28.71
C THR A 56 25.41 27.06 27.50
N LEU A 57 25.64 28.35 27.75
CA LEU A 57 25.96 29.33 26.70
C LEU A 57 27.32 29.04 26.03
N TYR A 58 28.08 28.08 26.56
CA TYR A 58 29.21 27.44 25.92
C TYR A 58 29.17 25.95 26.25
N ALA A 59 28.44 25.19 25.44
CA ALA A 59 28.62 23.74 25.40
C ALA A 59 29.95 23.47 24.67
N ASP A 60 30.88 22.82 25.37
CA ASP A 60 31.95 22.08 24.72
C ASP A 60 31.29 21.15 23.67
N HIS A 61 31.62 21.29 22.38
CA HIS A 61 30.92 20.59 21.29
C HIS A 61 31.06 19.06 21.32
N ARG A 62 31.78 18.52 22.32
CA ARG A 62 31.98 17.09 22.48
C ARG A 62 30.98 16.56 23.50
N PRO A 63 30.01 15.72 23.10
CA PRO A 63 29.10 15.09 24.05
C PRO A 63 29.93 14.29 25.06
N LYS A 64 29.71 14.54 26.36
CA LYS A 64 30.27 13.69 27.42
C LYS A 64 29.75 12.28 27.19
N LEU A 65 30.65 11.32 26.98
CA LEU A 65 30.31 9.92 26.78
C LEU A 65 29.62 9.41 28.05
N VAL A 66 28.29 9.33 28.04
CA VAL A 66 27.53 8.65 29.09
C VAL A 66 27.53 7.18 28.69
N ASN A 67 28.24 6.34 29.45
CA ASN A 67 28.42 4.91 29.18
C ASN A 67 27.13 4.06 29.29
N SER A 68 25.94 4.67 29.40
CA SER A 68 24.67 3.97 29.36
C SER A 68 23.99 4.26 28.03
N VAL A 69 24.51 3.64 26.97
CA VAL A 69 23.74 3.49 25.73
C VAL A 69 22.55 2.59 26.06
N PRO A 70 21.29 3.03 25.85
CA PRO A 70 20.12 2.17 26.05
C PRO A 70 20.28 0.85 25.29
N SER A 71 19.74 -0.26 25.81
CA SER A 71 19.77 -1.57 25.13
C SER A 71 19.28 -1.47 23.68
N ASP A 72 18.27 -0.63 23.46
CA ASP A 72 17.55 -0.52 22.19
C ASP A 72 18.26 0.45 21.22
N ALA A 73 19.35 1.09 21.65
CA ALA A 73 20.07 2.04 20.81
C ALA A 73 20.74 1.37 19.61
N LEU A 74 21.14 0.10 19.73
CA LEU A 74 21.69 -0.65 18.60
C LEU A 74 20.65 -0.79 17.49
N GLU A 75 19.42 -1.18 17.84
CA GLU A 75 18.31 -1.30 16.89
C GLU A 75 17.96 0.05 16.26
N ASN A 76 17.88 1.09 17.08
CA ASN A 76 17.62 2.47 16.63
C ASN A 76 18.75 3.07 15.76
N LEU A 77 19.96 2.51 15.77
CA LEU A 77 21.11 2.98 14.99
C LEU A 77 21.43 2.08 13.79
N ARG A 78 20.71 0.97 13.59
CA ARG A 78 20.94 0.06 12.45
C ARG A 78 20.87 0.81 11.12
N TRP A 79 19.83 1.63 10.93
CA TRP A 79 19.67 2.42 9.71
C TRP A 79 20.84 3.35 9.43
N ALA A 80 21.45 3.93 10.47
CA ALA A 80 22.58 4.85 10.29
C ALA A 80 23.81 4.10 9.79
N SER A 81 24.01 2.86 10.26
CA SER A 81 25.04 1.97 9.75
C SER A 81 24.76 1.55 8.31
N SER A 82 23.56 1.04 8.02
CA SER A 82 23.15 0.59 6.67
C SER A 82 23.27 1.73 5.66
N PHE A 83 22.74 2.91 6.01
CA PHE A 83 22.83 4.13 5.20
C PHE A 83 24.27 4.60 5.01
N GLY A 84 25.08 4.56 6.07
CA GLY A 84 26.51 4.86 6.01
C GLY A 84 27.24 3.97 5.00
N THR A 85 26.95 2.67 5.00
CA THR A 85 27.49 1.70 4.04
C THR A 85 27.04 2.00 2.61
N ALA A 86 25.77 2.32 2.40
CA ALA A 86 25.22 2.63 1.07
C ALA A 86 25.82 3.91 0.45
N LEU A 87 26.24 4.87 1.27
CA LEU A 87 26.89 6.11 0.83
C LEU A 87 28.39 5.96 0.52
N VAL A 88 29.03 4.87 0.95
CA VAL A 88 30.47 4.70 0.70
C VAL A 88 30.68 4.58 -0.80
N PRO A 89 31.53 5.43 -1.42
CA PRO A 89 31.86 5.28 -2.82
C PRO A 89 32.50 3.91 -3.06
N PRO A 90 32.28 3.28 -4.22
CA PRO A 90 32.92 2.02 -4.55
C PRO A 90 34.43 2.16 -4.32
N LYS A 91 35.01 1.22 -3.57
CA LYS A 91 36.44 1.28 -3.24
C LYS A 91 37.21 1.23 -4.56
N PRO A 92 38.21 2.10 -4.77
CA PRO A 92 39.05 2.02 -5.96
C PRO A 92 39.72 0.63 -5.98
N LYS A 93 39.52 -0.13 -7.07
CA LYS A 93 40.15 -1.43 -7.26
C LYS A 93 41.68 -1.22 -7.18
N ARG A 94 42.37 -1.93 -6.27
CA ARG A 94 43.84 -1.90 -6.20
C ARG A 94 44.36 -2.74 -7.36
N ARG A 95 45.37 -2.26 -8.11
CA ARG A 95 46.05 -3.08 -9.12
C ARG A 95 46.59 -4.35 -8.45
N PRO A 96 46.25 -5.55 -8.95
CA PRO A 96 46.86 -6.79 -8.48
C PRO A 96 48.36 -6.80 -8.82
N PRO A 97 49.17 -7.65 -8.16
CA PRO A 97 50.55 -7.90 -8.54
C PRO A 97 50.64 -8.56 -9.93
N GLU A 98 51.74 -8.30 -10.66
CA GLU A 98 51.98 -8.64 -12.09
C GLU A 98 51.72 -10.12 -12.50
N ASP A 99 51.60 -11.05 -11.55
CA ASP A 99 51.42 -12.49 -11.81
C ASP A 99 49.94 -12.95 -11.91
N GLU A 100 48.97 -12.08 -11.56
CA GLU A 100 47.53 -12.36 -11.63
C GLU A 100 46.83 -11.58 -12.77
N GLU A 101 47.57 -10.82 -13.58
CA GLU A 101 47.00 -9.88 -14.55
C GLU A 101 46.11 -10.55 -15.59
N GLU A 102 46.44 -11.76 -16.09
CA GLU A 102 45.65 -12.43 -17.15
C GLU A 102 44.34 -13.05 -16.66
N GLN A 103 44.31 -13.62 -15.44
CA GLN A 103 43.09 -14.20 -14.87
C GLN A 103 42.12 -13.12 -14.37
N VAL A 104 42.67 -12.02 -13.84
CA VAL A 104 41.84 -10.88 -13.46
C VAL A 104 41.38 -10.14 -14.71
N GLN A 105 42.09 -10.16 -15.85
CA GLN A 105 41.65 -9.55 -17.13
C GLN A 105 40.37 -10.20 -17.69
N GLU A 106 40.23 -11.52 -17.62
CA GLU A 106 38.99 -12.21 -18.05
C GLU A 106 37.83 -11.95 -17.07
N GLU A 107 38.08 -11.92 -15.75
CA GLU A 107 37.10 -11.41 -14.75
C GLU A 107 36.82 -9.89 -14.92
N TYR A 108 37.78 -9.10 -15.42
CA TYR A 108 37.66 -7.66 -15.64
C TYR A 108 36.72 -7.37 -16.81
N ASP A 109 36.78 -8.14 -17.90
CA ASP A 109 35.91 -7.96 -19.06
C ASP A 109 34.47 -8.45 -18.79
N GLU A 110 34.28 -9.47 -17.93
CA GLU A 110 32.95 -9.93 -17.49
C GLU A 110 32.30 -9.01 -16.42
N GLU A 111 33.08 -8.37 -15.53
CA GLU A 111 32.57 -7.39 -14.55
C GLU A 111 32.42 -5.95 -15.11
N GLU A 112 33.16 -5.55 -16.15
CA GLU A 112 33.01 -4.24 -16.81
C GLU A 112 31.77 -4.14 -17.70
N GLU A 113 31.13 -5.26 -18.03
CA GLU A 113 29.70 -5.26 -18.36
C GLU A 113 28.87 -5.04 -17.08
N GLU A 114 29.12 -3.92 -16.38
CA GLU A 114 28.13 -3.35 -15.46
C GLU A 114 26.90 -3.04 -16.33
N THR A 115 25.95 -3.99 -16.36
CA THR A 115 24.66 -3.84 -17.01
C THR A 115 24.13 -2.45 -16.67
N PRO A 116 23.68 -1.65 -17.66
CA PRO A 116 23.26 -0.28 -17.42
C PRO A 116 22.21 -0.30 -16.31
N LEU A 117 22.55 0.31 -15.17
CA LEU A 117 21.64 0.47 -14.05
C LEU A 117 20.36 1.16 -14.55
N GLY A 118 19.21 0.60 -14.21
CA GLY A 118 17.90 1.13 -14.59
C GLY A 118 17.63 2.58 -14.16
N GLU A 119 16.43 3.06 -14.44
CA GLU A 119 16.03 4.44 -14.12
C GLU A 119 15.47 4.55 -12.69
N VAL A 120 16.11 5.37 -11.85
CA VAL A 120 15.57 5.76 -10.53
C VAL A 120 14.98 7.16 -10.62
N SER A 121 13.73 7.32 -10.18
CA SER A 121 13.07 8.62 -10.13
C SER A 121 13.79 9.60 -9.17
N ASP A 122 13.84 10.88 -9.52
CA ASP A 122 14.47 11.91 -8.67
C ASP A 122 13.51 12.34 -7.56
N VAL A 123 13.42 11.50 -6.52
CA VAL A 123 12.55 11.75 -5.37
C VAL A 123 12.90 13.08 -4.69
N VAL A 124 14.16 13.51 -4.67
CA VAL A 124 14.53 14.76 -3.99
C VAL A 124 13.95 15.96 -4.73
N ALA A 125 14.07 16.01 -6.06
CA ALA A 125 13.47 17.08 -6.86
C ALA A 125 11.93 17.04 -6.80
N GLU A 126 11.33 15.85 -6.95
CA GLU A 126 9.88 15.66 -6.89
C GLU A 126 9.30 16.09 -5.53
N GLN A 127 9.91 15.65 -4.42
CA GLN A 127 9.45 16.03 -3.08
C GLN A 127 9.74 17.50 -2.76
N SER A 128 10.76 18.12 -3.37
CA SER A 128 10.95 19.57 -3.27
C SER A 128 9.77 20.36 -3.86
N ILE A 129 9.17 19.87 -4.95
CA ILE A 129 7.98 20.49 -5.54
C ILE A 129 6.78 20.32 -4.62
N PHE A 130 6.54 19.11 -4.11
CA PHE A 130 5.48 18.89 -3.11
C PHE A 130 5.66 19.82 -1.89
N ASN A 131 6.88 19.92 -1.36
CA ASN A 131 7.19 20.76 -0.19
C ASN A 131 6.87 22.24 -0.43
N SER A 132 7.02 22.73 -1.67
CA SER A 132 6.65 24.11 -2.02
C SER A 132 5.15 24.39 -1.86
N VAL A 133 4.31 23.35 -1.95
CA VAL A 133 2.85 23.42 -1.79
C VAL A 133 2.44 23.08 -0.33
N GLY A 134 3.41 22.71 0.52
CA GLY A 134 3.20 22.33 1.91
C GLY A 134 2.71 20.89 2.09
N GLU A 135 2.90 20.04 1.09
CA GLU A 135 2.66 18.59 1.17
C GLU A 135 4.00 17.87 0.86
N GLY A 136 4.16 16.57 1.10
CA GLY A 136 5.39 15.84 0.75
C GLY A 136 6.32 15.51 1.92
N LEU A 137 7.47 14.92 1.57
CA LEU A 137 8.48 14.47 2.53
C LEU A 137 9.57 15.52 2.77
N PRO A 138 10.10 15.65 4.00
CA PRO A 138 11.22 16.55 4.26
C PRO A 138 12.46 16.14 3.44
N PRO A 139 13.33 17.09 3.06
CA PRO A 139 14.44 16.84 2.14
C PRO A 139 15.44 15.79 2.67
N GLU A 140 15.62 15.73 3.99
CA GLU A 140 16.49 14.73 4.64
C GLU A 140 15.94 13.31 4.49
N GLU A 141 14.62 13.14 4.57
CA GLU A 141 13.94 11.85 4.41
C GLU A 141 13.92 11.44 2.93
N ALA A 142 13.62 12.38 2.03
CA ALA A 142 13.67 12.15 0.59
C ALA A 142 15.07 11.70 0.13
N PHE A 143 16.14 12.32 0.64
CA PHE A 143 17.51 11.92 0.29
C PHE A 143 17.84 10.51 0.78
N ARG A 144 17.43 10.16 1.99
CA ARG A 144 17.61 8.79 2.53
C ARG A 144 16.89 7.76 1.66
N LEU A 145 15.69 8.11 1.21
CA LEU A 145 14.88 7.25 0.36
C LEU A 145 15.50 7.04 -1.03
N VAL A 146 16.07 8.08 -1.66
CA VAL A 146 16.81 7.94 -2.93
C VAL A 146 17.99 6.98 -2.79
N VAL A 147 18.75 7.07 -1.70
CA VAL A 147 19.88 6.16 -1.44
C VAL A 147 19.38 4.72 -1.28
N GLY A 148 18.29 4.53 -0.53
CA GLY A 148 17.64 3.22 -0.39
C GLY A 148 17.15 2.65 -1.73
N MET A 149 16.51 3.45 -2.57
CA MET A 149 16.04 3.03 -3.90
C MET A 149 17.19 2.69 -4.86
N LYS A 150 18.29 3.46 -4.81
CA LYS A 150 19.51 3.14 -5.57
C LYS A 150 20.14 1.82 -5.12
N GLN A 151 20.07 1.52 -3.82
CA GLN A 151 20.51 0.22 -3.31
C GLN A 151 19.59 -0.91 -3.77
N LEU A 152 18.26 -0.70 -3.73
CA LEU A 152 17.27 -1.66 -4.25
C LEU A 152 17.52 -2.01 -5.73
N MET A 153 17.80 -1.00 -6.56
CA MET A 153 18.07 -1.21 -7.99
C MET A 153 19.37 -1.97 -8.26
N ARG A 154 20.34 -1.89 -7.34
CA ARG A 154 21.58 -2.69 -7.42
C ARG A 154 21.33 -4.15 -7.04
N THR A 155 20.46 -4.39 -6.05
CA THR A 155 20.20 -5.73 -5.52
C THR A 155 19.23 -6.53 -6.38
N GLU A 156 18.24 -5.88 -6.98
CA GLU A 156 17.16 -6.52 -7.74
C GLU A 156 17.25 -6.22 -9.25
N PRO A 157 16.75 -7.11 -10.13
CA PRO A 157 16.75 -6.91 -11.59
C PRO A 157 15.62 -5.98 -12.04
N LEU A 158 15.79 -4.66 -11.81
CA LEU A 158 14.75 -3.65 -12.06
C LEU A 158 15.11 -2.70 -13.20
N GLU A 159 14.17 -2.46 -14.11
CA GLU A 159 14.26 -1.49 -15.21
C GLU A 159 14.02 -0.07 -14.68
N ARG A 160 12.99 0.09 -13.84
CA ARG A 160 12.56 1.40 -13.32
C ARG A 160 12.12 1.30 -11.87
N VAL A 161 12.52 2.28 -11.06
CA VAL A 161 12.12 2.41 -9.65
C VAL A 161 11.56 3.81 -9.42
N ARG A 162 10.28 3.90 -9.07
CA ARG A 162 9.58 5.16 -8.74
C ARG A 162 9.07 5.12 -7.30
N PHE A 163 9.14 6.26 -6.62
CA PHE A 163 8.54 6.40 -5.30
C PHE A 163 7.00 6.52 -5.42
N TRP A 164 6.27 5.55 -4.86
CA TRP A 164 4.81 5.54 -4.90
C TRP A 164 4.23 6.38 -3.75
N GLY A 165 4.78 6.24 -2.55
CA GLY A 165 4.23 6.91 -1.38
C GLY A 165 4.66 6.36 -0.02
N LYS A 166 4.00 6.86 1.03
CA LYS A 166 4.19 6.51 2.44
C LYS A 166 2.87 6.15 3.11
N PHE A 167 2.85 5.01 3.82
CA PHE A 167 1.77 4.64 4.73
C PHE A 167 2.16 4.86 6.17
N TYR A 168 1.31 5.55 6.93
CA TYR A 168 1.49 5.68 8.38
C TYR A 168 1.06 4.42 9.10
N GLY A 169 1.89 3.96 10.04
CA GLY A 169 1.60 2.84 10.91
C GLY A 169 1.61 3.22 12.39
N SER A 170 1.12 2.33 13.25
CA SER A 170 1.10 2.59 14.70
C SER A 170 2.49 2.53 15.35
N SER A 171 3.32 1.59 14.89
CA SER A 171 4.68 1.37 15.42
C SER A 171 5.73 1.95 14.49
N ALA A 172 5.54 1.78 13.18
CA ALA A 172 6.43 2.35 12.17
C ALA A 172 5.69 2.57 10.83
N ASP A 173 6.20 3.48 10.03
CA ASP A 173 5.62 3.82 8.72
C ASP A 173 6.30 3.05 7.58
N TYR A 174 5.57 2.79 6.51
CA TYR A 174 6.10 2.15 5.30
C TYR A 174 6.35 3.16 4.19
N TYR A 175 7.51 3.08 3.56
CA TYR A 175 7.78 3.65 2.25
C TYR A 175 7.52 2.60 1.18
N ILE A 176 6.85 3.00 0.11
CA ILE A 176 6.51 2.13 -1.00
C ILE A 176 7.21 2.62 -2.26
N ALA A 177 7.96 1.72 -2.89
CA ALA A 177 8.51 1.89 -4.22
C ALA A 177 7.69 1.04 -5.19
N GLU A 178 7.29 1.64 -6.32
CA GLU A 178 6.75 0.92 -7.46
C GLU A 178 7.90 0.65 -8.46
N THR A 179 7.94 -0.55 -9.01
CA THR A 179 9.06 -1.00 -9.82
C THR A 179 8.59 -1.79 -11.01
N LYS A 180 9.33 -1.67 -12.12
CA LYS A 180 9.19 -2.51 -13.29
C LYS A 180 10.38 -3.44 -13.38
N ILE A 181 10.14 -4.74 -13.52
CA ILE A 181 11.19 -5.74 -13.66
C ILE A 181 11.82 -5.59 -15.05
N ASP A 182 13.14 -5.68 -15.13
CA ASP A 182 13.84 -5.79 -16.42
C ASP A 182 13.87 -7.26 -16.85
N PRO A 183 13.17 -7.64 -17.94
CA PRO A 183 13.15 -9.03 -18.40
C PRO A 183 14.54 -9.54 -18.81
N ASN A 184 15.47 -8.66 -19.19
CA ASN A 184 16.81 -9.06 -19.63
C ASN A 184 17.77 -9.37 -18.47
N ARG A 185 17.42 -8.95 -17.25
CA ARG A 185 18.25 -9.14 -16.05
C ARG A 185 17.68 -10.22 -15.12
N LEU A 186 16.53 -10.80 -15.49
CA LEU A 186 16.08 -12.02 -14.86
C LEU A 186 17.12 -13.11 -15.12
N PRO A 187 17.48 -13.94 -14.12
CA PRO A 187 18.19 -15.17 -14.40
C PRO A 187 17.40 -15.93 -15.49
N GLU A 188 18.08 -16.54 -16.46
CA GLU A 188 17.43 -17.56 -17.28
C GLU A 188 16.94 -18.62 -16.29
N ASP A 189 15.63 -18.66 -16.02
CA ASP A 189 15.08 -19.66 -15.11
C ASP A 189 15.36 -21.03 -15.73
N ASP A 190 16.15 -21.84 -15.02
CA ASP A 190 16.11 -23.29 -15.15
C ASP A 190 14.61 -23.67 -15.03
N GLU A 191 14.01 -24.14 -16.13
CA GLU A 191 12.59 -24.46 -16.27
C GLU A 191 12.07 -25.56 -15.30
N ASP A 192 12.84 -25.93 -14.28
CA ASP A 192 12.60 -27.06 -13.37
C ASP A 192 12.31 -26.64 -11.89
N ALA A 193 12.13 -25.36 -11.58
CA ALA A 193 11.76 -24.92 -10.22
C ALA A 193 10.24 -24.68 -10.07
N GLU A 194 9.52 -25.79 -9.90
CA GLU A 194 8.23 -25.87 -9.20
C GLU A 194 7.08 -25.04 -9.80
N ALA A 195 6.52 -25.54 -10.90
CA ALA A 195 5.07 -25.60 -10.98
C ALA A 195 4.59 -26.59 -9.90
N ASP A 196 4.42 -26.09 -8.67
CA ASP A 196 3.56 -26.74 -7.68
C ASP A 196 2.12 -26.67 -8.25
N ASP A 197 1.81 -27.59 -9.15
CA ASP A 197 0.46 -28.10 -9.34
C ASP A 197 0.05 -28.65 -7.97
N VAL A 198 -0.71 -27.84 -7.23
CA VAL A 198 -1.35 -28.28 -5.99
C VAL A 198 -2.37 -29.35 -6.39
N ASP A 199 -1.93 -30.61 -6.34
CA ASP A 199 -2.81 -31.78 -6.35
C ASP A 199 -3.85 -31.60 -5.25
N ASP A 200 -5.11 -31.63 -5.65
CA ASP A 200 -6.32 -31.42 -4.85
C ASP A 200 -6.64 -32.68 -4.01
N ASP A 201 -5.67 -33.15 -3.23
CA ASP A 201 -5.84 -34.24 -2.24
C ASP A 201 -5.68 -33.67 -0.81
N GLU A 202 -6.73 -33.01 -0.34
CA GLU A 202 -6.86 -32.48 1.02
C GLU A 202 -6.96 -33.64 2.04
N GLU A 203 -5.83 -34.24 2.42
CA GLU A 203 -5.73 -35.08 3.62
C GLU A 203 -5.87 -34.20 4.88
N GLY A 204 -7.12 -34.14 5.36
CA GLY A 204 -7.60 -33.49 6.58
C GLY A 204 -6.59 -32.92 7.57
N GLU A 205 -6.42 -31.61 7.54
CA GLU A 205 -5.83 -30.86 8.65
C GLU A 205 -6.67 -31.01 9.93
N LEU A 206 -5.99 -31.11 11.08
CA LEU A 206 -6.61 -31.14 12.40
C LEU A 206 -7.31 -29.81 12.68
N ILE A 207 -8.63 -29.83 12.56
CA ILE A 207 -9.49 -28.70 12.93
C ILE A 207 -9.40 -28.47 14.45
N GLU A 208 -8.65 -27.45 14.86
CA GLU A 208 -8.56 -27.05 16.28
C GLU A 208 -9.80 -26.26 16.74
N ASN A 209 -10.52 -25.60 15.82
CA ASN A 209 -11.66 -24.75 16.13
C ASN A 209 -12.86 -25.00 15.22
N ILE A 210 -14.04 -25.19 15.82
CA ILE A 210 -15.32 -25.37 15.10
C ILE A 210 -15.62 -24.18 14.16
N GLY A 211 -15.07 -22.99 14.46
CA GLY A 211 -15.19 -21.82 13.60
C GLY A 211 -14.60 -22.00 12.20
N ASP A 212 -13.55 -22.81 12.03
CA ASP A 212 -12.89 -23.00 10.73
C ASP A 212 -13.73 -23.90 9.80
N ILE A 213 -14.46 -24.88 10.36
CA ILE A 213 -15.42 -25.74 9.62
C ILE A 213 -16.57 -24.92 9.04
N PHE A 214 -17.14 -24.03 9.86
CA PHE A 214 -18.27 -23.20 9.43
C PHE A 214 -17.88 -22.17 8.35
N TYR A 215 -16.61 -21.80 8.27
CA TYR A 215 -16.09 -20.93 7.22
C TYR A 215 -15.71 -21.68 5.95
N ALA A 216 -15.14 -22.89 6.05
CA ALA A 216 -14.80 -23.74 4.91
C ALA A 216 -16.05 -24.24 4.15
N HIS A 217 -17.12 -24.55 4.88
CA HIS A 217 -18.41 -25.01 4.32
C HIS A 217 -19.50 -23.93 4.25
N GLY A 218 -19.17 -22.66 4.49
CA GLY A 218 -20.03 -21.56 4.08
C GLY A 218 -20.25 -21.62 2.55
N PRO A 219 -21.31 -20.98 2.00
CA PRO A 219 -21.39 -20.85 0.55
C PRO A 219 -20.08 -20.23 0.08
N LYS A 220 -19.23 -21.02 -0.60
CA LYS A 220 -18.09 -20.52 -1.37
C LYS A 220 -18.76 -19.54 -2.32
N ALA A 221 -18.82 -18.25 -1.96
CA ALA A 221 -19.20 -17.23 -2.90
C ALA A 221 -18.19 -17.42 -4.02
N SER A 222 -18.69 -17.85 -5.17
CA SER A 222 -17.94 -18.24 -6.35
C SER A 222 -17.16 -17.05 -6.91
N ALA A 223 -16.18 -16.58 -6.16
CA ALA A 223 -15.06 -15.82 -6.65
C ALA A 223 -13.89 -16.80 -6.71
N ASP A 224 -14.12 -17.89 -7.44
CA ASP A 224 -13.03 -18.59 -8.11
C ASP A 224 -12.61 -17.67 -9.26
N THR A 225 -11.96 -16.58 -8.89
CA THR A 225 -11.42 -15.60 -9.82
C THR A 225 -9.94 -15.88 -9.87
N ASN A 226 -9.52 -16.67 -10.88
CA ASN A 226 -8.13 -16.81 -11.34
C ASN A 226 -7.32 -15.53 -11.08
N VAL A 227 -6.17 -15.67 -10.44
CA VAL A 227 -5.29 -14.54 -10.13
C VAL A 227 -4.81 -13.92 -11.45
N GLU A 228 -4.78 -12.58 -11.55
CA GLU A 228 -4.18 -11.94 -12.73
C GLU A 228 -2.68 -12.28 -12.75
N PRO A 229 -2.15 -12.81 -13.87
CA PRO A 229 -0.75 -13.25 -13.93
C PRO A 229 0.21 -12.07 -13.68
N PRO A 230 1.43 -12.34 -13.19
CA PRO A 230 2.44 -11.31 -13.00
C PRO A 230 2.69 -10.57 -14.32
N GLY A 231 2.81 -9.24 -14.25
CA GLY A 231 2.97 -8.39 -15.44
C GLY A 231 1.66 -7.95 -16.11
N THR A 232 0.49 -8.43 -15.65
CA THR A 232 -0.81 -8.04 -16.24
C THR A 232 -1.71 -7.34 -15.22
N GLY A 233 -2.44 -6.32 -15.69
CA GLY A 233 -3.50 -5.66 -14.91
C GLY A 233 -3.00 -5.02 -13.62
N LEU A 234 -3.50 -5.50 -12.48
CA LEU A 234 -3.11 -5.04 -11.14
C LEU A 234 -1.72 -5.50 -10.73
N ASN A 235 -1.20 -6.56 -11.36
CA ASN A 235 0.13 -7.14 -11.11
C ASN A 235 1.15 -6.72 -12.19
N GLU A 236 0.85 -5.71 -13.00
CA GLU A 236 1.80 -5.10 -13.96
C GLU A 236 3.04 -4.55 -13.25
N TRP A 237 2.83 -3.86 -12.12
CA TRP A 237 3.90 -3.25 -11.34
C TRP A 237 4.20 -4.08 -10.09
N VAL A 238 5.48 -4.30 -9.82
CA VAL A 238 5.94 -4.91 -8.57
C VAL A 238 6.16 -3.81 -7.55
N TYR A 239 5.78 -4.07 -6.30
CA TYR A 239 5.90 -3.09 -5.22
C TYR A 239 6.86 -3.59 -4.15
N TYR A 240 7.69 -2.69 -3.66
CA TYR A 240 8.60 -2.94 -2.54
C TYR A 240 8.25 -2.02 -1.38
N ALA A 241 8.28 -2.56 -0.16
CA ALA A 241 8.05 -1.83 1.07
C ALA A 241 9.34 -1.75 1.91
N ALA A 242 9.71 -0.55 2.34
CA ALA A 242 10.73 -0.32 3.34
C ALA A 242 10.12 0.28 4.60
N ASN A 243 10.70 -0.02 5.75
CA ASN A 243 10.24 0.54 7.01
C ASN A 243 10.99 1.86 7.31
N THR A 244 10.32 2.82 7.93
CA THR A 244 10.97 4.07 8.39
C THR A 244 12.10 3.82 9.37
N VAL A 245 12.07 2.70 10.11
CA VAL A 245 13.18 2.27 10.97
C VAL A 245 14.45 2.03 10.17
N ASP A 246 14.39 1.49 8.96
CA ASP A 246 15.54 1.32 8.05
C ASP A 246 15.11 1.50 6.57
N PRO A 247 15.29 2.68 5.98
CA PRO A 247 14.87 2.98 4.61
C PRO A 247 15.76 2.34 3.54
N THR A 248 16.83 1.63 3.92
CA THR A 248 17.73 0.95 2.97
C THR A 248 17.33 -0.52 2.74
N ARG A 249 16.50 -1.08 3.61
CA ARG A 249 16.03 -2.47 3.52
C ARG A 249 14.63 -2.51 2.91
N TRP A 250 14.55 -3.04 1.71
CA TRP A 250 13.31 -3.19 0.96
C TRP A 250 12.85 -4.66 0.97
N THR A 251 11.55 -4.86 1.13
CA THR A 251 10.91 -6.18 1.10
C THR A 251 9.93 -6.19 -0.05
N ARG A 252 10.02 -7.18 -0.95
CA ARG A 252 9.07 -7.35 -2.05
C ARG A 252 7.69 -7.66 -1.49
N LEU A 253 6.67 -6.93 -1.95
CA LEU A 253 5.28 -7.25 -1.64
C LEU A 253 4.78 -8.36 -2.56
N PRO A 254 3.95 -9.28 -2.05
CA PRO A 254 3.35 -10.33 -2.86
C PRO A 254 2.37 -9.75 -3.88
N ASP A 255 2.04 -10.55 -4.90
CA ASP A 255 1.03 -10.20 -5.88
C ASP A 255 -0.37 -10.19 -5.27
N VAL A 256 -1.26 -9.37 -5.84
CA VAL A 256 -2.60 -9.17 -5.29
C VAL A 256 -3.57 -10.16 -5.88
N THR A 257 -4.42 -10.75 -5.03
CA THR A 257 -5.53 -11.57 -5.49
C THR A 257 -6.84 -10.78 -5.48
N PRO A 258 -7.80 -11.10 -6.39
CA PRO A 258 -9.10 -10.44 -6.40
C PRO A 258 -9.86 -10.56 -5.06
N ASN A 259 -9.74 -11.71 -4.40
CA ASN A 259 -10.34 -11.97 -3.09
C ASN A 259 -9.79 -11.04 -1.99
N GLN A 260 -8.49 -10.75 -2.00
CA GLN A 260 -7.89 -9.76 -1.09
C GLN A 260 -8.48 -8.36 -1.31
N ILE A 261 -8.72 -7.97 -2.56
CA ILE A 261 -9.29 -6.65 -2.89
C ILE A 261 -10.75 -6.55 -2.44
N ILE A 262 -11.54 -7.59 -2.68
CA ILE A 262 -12.93 -7.66 -2.22
C ILE A 262 -12.98 -7.57 -0.69
N ALA A 263 -12.18 -8.37 0.02
CA ALA A 263 -12.09 -8.33 1.47
C ALA A 263 -11.63 -6.94 1.98
N ALA A 264 -10.59 -6.36 1.37
CA ALA A 264 -10.06 -5.04 1.72
C ALA A 264 -11.10 -3.92 1.62
N ARG A 265 -12.07 -4.03 0.70
CA ARG A 265 -13.17 -3.06 0.55
C ARG A 265 -14.17 -3.10 1.72
N LEU A 266 -14.28 -4.23 2.41
CA LEU A 266 -15.25 -4.45 3.49
C LEU A 266 -14.67 -4.10 4.87
N ILE A 267 -13.34 -4.12 4.99
CA ILE A 267 -12.63 -3.90 6.25
C ILE A 267 -12.08 -2.48 6.37
N ARG A 268 -11.84 -2.05 7.60
CA ARG A 268 -11.16 -0.78 7.91
C ARG A 268 -10.16 -1.00 9.03
N ARG A 269 -8.90 -1.22 8.67
CA ARG A 269 -7.78 -1.43 9.60
C ARG A 269 -6.64 -0.48 9.25
N GLY A 270 -6.06 0.17 10.26
CA GLY A 270 -4.81 0.93 10.13
C GLY A 270 -3.60 0.00 10.22
N PHE A 271 -2.48 0.39 9.64
CA PHE A 271 -1.28 -0.42 9.59
C PHE A 271 -0.53 -0.44 10.92
N THR A 272 0.15 -1.55 11.22
CA THR A 272 0.93 -1.68 12.44
C THR A 272 2.38 -1.24 12.26
N GLY A 273 2.94 -1.45 11.07
CA GLY A 273 4.39 -1.26 10.81
C GLY A 273 5.19 -2.57 10.84
N ASP A 274 4.52 -3.72 11.00
CA ASP A 274 5.07 -5.05 10.78
C ASP A 274 4.33 -5.77 9.63
N LEU A 275 5.07 -6.17 8.59
CA LEU A 275 4.52 -6.77 7.37
C LEU A 275 3.96 -8.18 7.59
N GLU A 276 4.44 -8.89 8.61
CA GLU A 276 4.03 -10.27 8.92
C GLU A 276 2.86 -10.31 9.92
N CYS A 277 2.36 -9.16 10.38
CA CYS A 277 1.26 -9.10 11.33
C CYS A 277 -0.04 -9.64 10.72
N ALA A 278 -0.80 -10.45 11.48
CA ALA A 278 -2.10 -10.94 11.06
C ALA A 278 -3.15 -9.82 11.05
N VAL A 279 -4.01 -9.81 10.02
CA VAL A 279 -5.08 -8.81 9.88
C VAL A 279 -6.37 -9.37 10.48
N ASP A 280 -6.51 -9.19 11.79
CA ASP A 280 -7.69 -9.64 12.53
C ASP A 280 -8.89 -8.71 12.30
N THR A 281 -9.74 -9.07 11.35
CA THR A 281 -10.96 -8.34 10.99
C THR A 281 -12.15 -9.25 10.72
N HIS A 282 -13.35 -8.69 10.75
CA HIS A 282 -14.57 -9.34 10.28
C HIS A 282 -15.18 -8.53 9.13
N PRO A 283 -15.27 -9.06 7.90
CA PRO A 283 -14.85 -10.40 7.45
C PRO A 283 -13.34 -10.66 7.58
N ARG A 284 -12.94 -11.94 7.69
CA ARG A 284 -11.53 -12.35 7.77
C ARG A 284 -10.82 -11.93 6.48
N PHE A 285 -9.67 -11.28 6.62
CA PHE A 285 -8.86 -10.92 5.47
C PHE A 285 -7.99 -12.13 5.05
N PRO A 286 -7.94 -12.49 3.76
CA PRO A 286 -7.13 -13.62 3.28
C PRO A 286 -5.66 -13.20 3.14
N GLY A 287 -4.94 -13.18 4.27
CA GLY A 287 -3.50 -12.91 4.34
C GLY A 287 -3.08 -12.11 5.56
N GLN A 288 -1.80 -11.73 5.57
CA GLN A 288 -1.17 -10.85 6.56
C GLN A 288 -1.17 -9.37 6.10
N GLU A 289 -0.53 -8.50 6.89
CA GLU A 289 -0.43 -7.07 6.64
C GLU A 289 0.22 -6.73 5.29
N LYS A 290 1.25 -7.47 4.84
CA LYS A 290 1.86 -7.28 3.50
C LYS A 290 0.85 -7.40 2.35
N HIS A 291 -0.07 -8.37 2.43
CA HIS A 291 -1.13 -8.56 1.43
C HIS A 291 -2.18 -7.44 1.52
N TYR A 292 -2.46 -6.95 2.73
CA TYR A 292 -3.38 -5.83 2.92
C TYR A 292 -2.80 -4.51 2.42
N VAL A 293 -1.50 -4.25 2.66
CA VAL A 293 -0.77 -3.10 2.09
C VAL A 293 -0.83 -3.16 0.57
N ARG A 294 -0.51 -4.31 -0.04
CA ARG A 294 -0.60 -4.52 -1.49
C ARG A 294 -2.01 -4.26 -2.03
N ALA A 295 -3.05 -4.77 -1.37
CA ALA A 295 -4.44 -4.56 -1.77
C ALA A 295 -4.84 -3.07 -1.67
N GLN A 296 -4.36 -2.34 -0.66
CA GLN A 296 -4.62 -0.91 -0.53
C GLN A 296 -3.89 -0.09 -1.59
N ILE A 297 -2.65 -0.45 -1.94
CA ILE A 297 -1.91 0.16 -3.05
C ILE A 297 -2.71 0.02 -4.35
N ALA A 298 -3.17 -1.18 -4.69
CA ALA A 298 -3.98 -1.42 -5.89
C ALA A 298 -5.23 -0.53 -5.92
N ARG A 299 -5.96 -0.47 -4.81
CA ARG A 299 -7.17 0.37 -4.68
C ARG A 299 -6.88 1.85 -4.85
N ILE A 300 -5.82 2.36 -4.22
CA ILE A 300 -5.45 3.78 -4.27
C ILE A 300 -4.95 4.12 -5.68
N SER A 301 -4.03 3.32 -6.25
CA SER A 301 -3.48 3.52 -7.59
C SER A 301 -4.56 3.63 -8.65
N CYS A 302 -5.54 2.70 -8.67
CA CYS A 302 -6.66 2.73 -9.62
C CYS A 302 -7.57 3.96 -9.48
N THR A 303 -7.68 4.55 -8.28
CA THR A 303 -8.60 5.67 -8.04
C THR A 303 -7.95 7.06 -8.02
N CYS A 304 -6.63 7.12 -7.85
CA CYS A 304 -5.92 8.37 -7.56
C CYS A 304 -4.79 8.70 -8.52
N ARG A 305 -4.45 7.81 -9.46
CA ARG A 305 -3.54 8.17 -10.55
C ARG A 305 -4.30 9.02 -11.56
N VAL A 306 -4.05 10.33 -11.47
CA VAL A 306 -4.62 11.36 -12.35
C VAL A 306 -3.49 12.13 -13.04
N ALA A 307 -3.76 12.66 -14.22
CA ALA A 307 -2.89 13.55 -14.97
C ALA A 307 -3.68 14.74 -15.53
N PRO A 308 -3.01 15.83 -15.94
CA PRO A 308 -3.63 16.87 -16.75
C PRO A 308 -4.27 16.29 -18.02
N ALA A 309 -5.39 16.88 -18.45
CA ALA A 309 -6.05 16.53 -19.70
C ALA A 309 -5.07 16.66 -20.88
N ASP A 310 -5.20 15.76 -21.85
CA ASP A 310 -4.42 15.74 -23.10
C ASP A 310 -2.90 15.51 -22.94
N MET A 311 -2.44 15.02 -21.79
CA MET A 311 -1.07 14.48 -21.65
C MET A 311 -0.89 13.13 -22.34
N PHE A 312 -1.99 12.39 -22.47
CA PHE A 312 -2.01 11.05 -23.04
C PHE A 312 -3.19 10.91 -23.99
N THR A 313 -3.03 10.03 -24.97
CA THR A 313 -4.06 9.58 -25.89
C THR A 313 -4.28 8.07 -25.71
N THR A 314 -5.49 7.62 -26.00
CA THR A 314 -5.84 6.20 -25.97
C THR A 314 -6.67 5.86 -27.19
N GLU A 315 -6.27 4.82 -27.91
CA GLU A 315 -7.07 4.25 -29.00
C GLU A 315 -8.01 3.16 -28.44
N GLY A 316 -9.29 3.18 -28.83
CA GLY A 316 -10.25 2.13 -28.44
C GLY A 316 -10.82 2.24 -27.01
N ALA A 317 -10.58 3.33 -26.28
CA ALA A 317 -11.16 3.54 -24.96
C ALA A 317 -12.68 3.82 -25.01
N VAL A 318 -13.16 4.44 -26.08
CA VAL A 318 -14.56 4.79 -26.29
C VAL A 318 -15.02 4.14 -27.60
N PRO A 319 -16.16 3.44 -27.64
CA PRO A 319 -16.72 2.94 -28.88
C PRO A 319 -17.12 4.11 -29.79
N ASP A 320 -16.66 4.09 -31.04
CA ASP A 320 -17.07 5.04 -32.07
C ASP A 320 -18.49 4.66 -32.54
N GLU A 321 -19.51 5.16 -31.84
CA GLU A 321 -20.90 5.02 -32.25
C GLU A 321 -21.30 6.21 -33.14
N GLU A 322 -21.88 5.91 -34.29
CA GLU A 322 -22.44 6.89 -35.22
C GLU A 322 -23.98 6.80 -35.19
N ASP A 323 -24.66 7.94 -35.28
CA ASP A 323 -26.12 8.01 -35.43
C ASP A 323 -26.56 7.40 -36.79
N GLU A 324 -27.87 7.13 -36.95
CA GLU A 324 -28.45 6.65 -38.23
C GLU A 324 -28.11 7.55 -39.44
N ASP A 325 -27.75 8.81 -39.18
CA ASP A 325 -27.34 9.81 -40.18
C ASP A 325 -25.81 9.90 -40.41
N GLY A 326 -25.00 9.03 -39.79
CA GLY A 326 -23.53 9.01 -39.93
C GLY A 326 -22.81 10.14 -39.18
N ASN A 327 -23.46 10.75 -38.20
CA ASN A 327 -22.83 11.76 -37.32
C ASN A 327 -22.25 11.06 -36.07
N PRO A 328 -21.07 11.44 -35.59
CA PRO A 328 -20.50 10.87 -34.38
C PRO A 328 -21.35 11.21 -33.16
N LEU A 329 -21.76 10.20 -32.40
CA LEU A 329 -22.46 10.39 -31.13
C LEU A 329 -21.52 11.00 -30.07
N PRO A 330 -22.05 11.75 -29.10
CA PRO A 330 -21.25 12.20 -27.97
C PRO A 330 -20.71 10.98 -27.20
N PRO A 331 -19.46 11.03 -26.71
CA PRO A 331 -18.83 9.88 -26.08
C PRO A 331 -19.66 9.39 -24.87
N PRO A 332 -19.98 8.10 -24.77
CA PRO A 332 -20.78 7.56 -23.68
C PRO A 332 -20.15 7.84 -22.30
N LEU A 333 -21.00 8.16 -21.33
CA LEU A 333 -20.56 8.44 -19.95
C LEU A 333 -20.00 7.21 -19.24
N THR A 334 -20.42 6.02 -19.67
CA THR A 334 -20.00 4.73 -19.13
C THR A 334 -19.83 3.72 -20.26
N VAL A 335 -18.74 2.97 -20.24
CA VAL A 335 -18.43 1.88 -21.17
C VAL A 335 -18.49 0.55 -20.41
N ARG A 336 -18.69 -0.55 -21.14
CA ARG A 336 -18.57 -1.90 -20.54
C ARG A 336 -17.12 -2.13 -20.09
N ALA A 337 -16.94 -2.94 -19.05
CA ALA A 337 -15.60 -3.33 -18.61
C ALA A 337 -14.77 -3.92 -19.75
N TYR A 338 -13.53 -3.45 -19.90
CA TYR A 338 -12.62 -3.85 -20.97
C TYR A 338 -12.15 -5.30 -20.80
N THR A 339 -11.98 -6.00 -21.92
CA THR A 339 -11.32 -7.32 -22.01
C THR A 339 -9.81 -7.20 -22.22
N THR A 340 -9.37 -6.10 -22.82
CA THR A 340 -7.96 -5.72 -22.97
C THR A 340 -7.83 -4.25 -22.64
N LEU A 341 -6.89 -3.87 -21.78
CA LEU A 341 -6.70 -2.47 -21.40
C LEU A 341 -6.23 -1.66 -22.63
N PRO A 342 -6.91 -0.56 -22.97
CA PRO A 342 -6.45 0.35 -24.02
C PRO A 342 -5.04 0.87 -23.72
N PRO A 343 -4.13 0.92 -24.71
CA PRO A 343 -2.78 1.45 -24.50
C PRO A 343 -2.83 2.96 -24.23
N LEU A 344 -2.04 3.40 -23.25
CA LEU A 344 -1.89 4.80 -22.88
C LEU A 344 -0.63 5.37 -23.55
N ASN A 345 -0.81 6.11 -24.64
CA ASN A 345 0.30 6.68 -25.41
C ASN A 345 0.53 8.16 -25.01
N PRO A 346 1.78 8.63 -24.86
CA PRO A 346 2.06 10.04 -24.65
C PRO A 346 1.55 10.90 -25.83
N GLN A 347 0.97 12.06 -25.54
CA GLN A 347 0.53 12.99 -26.57
C GLN A 347 1.73 13.52 -27.38
N GLU A 348 1.67 13.37 -28.70
CA GLU A 348 2.64 13.98 -29.61
C GLU A 348 2.39 15.48 -29.72
N ILE A 349 3.46 16.27 -29.77
CA ILE A 349 3.38 17.73 -29.91
C ILE A 349 2.96 18.05 -31.35
N PRO A 350 1.78 18.65 -31.58
CA PRO A 350 1.36 19.06 -32.92
C PRO A 350 2.34 20.07 -33.53
N GLU A 351 2.42 20.10 -34.86
CA GLU A 351 3.17 21.14 -35.56
C GLU A 351 2.52 22.52 -35.33
N ASP A 352 3.35 23.56 -35.13
CA ASP A 352 2.88 24.91 -34.77
C ASP A 352 1.91 25.53 -35.80
N ASP A 353 1.95 25.07 -37.05
CA ASP A 353 1.12 25.57 -38.16
C ASP A 353 -0.19 24.77 -38.35
N ASP A 354 -0.34 23.61 -37.70
CA ASP A 354 -1.52 22.75 -37.83
C ASP A 354 -2.61 23.12 -36.82
N MET A 355 -3.42 24.10 -37.18
CA MET A 355 -4.51 24.60 -36.33
C MET A 355 -5.58 23.55 -36.04
N GLU A 356 -5.76 22.55 -36.92
CA GLU A 356 -6.77 21.49 -36.74
C GLU A 356 -6.31 20.49 -35.67
N ALA A 357 -5.02 20.16 -35.64
CA ALA A 357 -4.42 19.34 -34.59
C ALA A 357 -4.28 20.09 -33.24
N ILE A 358 -4.09 21.42 -33.26
CA ILE A 358 -3.95 22.23 -32.03
C ILE A 358 -5.30 22.44 -31.33
N GLU A 359 -6.42 22.55 -32.06
CA GLU A 359 -7.73 22.84 -31.48
C GLU A 359 -8.19 21.88 -30.37
N PRO A 360 -8.11 20.54 -30.52
CA PRO A 360 -8.49 19.60 -29.46
C PRO A 360 -7.57 19.68 -28.24
N VAL A 361 -6.28 19.95 -28.45
CA VAL A 361 -5.23 19.88 -27.41
C VAL A 361 -4.78 21.28 -26.96
N LYS A 362 -5.61 22.29 -27.21
CA LYS A 362 -5.24 23.71 -27.09
C LYS A 362 -4.77 24.10 -25.70
N SER A 363 -5.44 23.58 -24.67
CA SER A 363 -5.09 23.87 -23.28
C SER A 363 -3.72 23.29 -22.92
N TRP A 364 -3.45 22.04 -23.29
CA TRP A 364 -2.14 21.43 -23.12
C TRP A 364 -1.06 22.14 -23.93
N PHE A 365 -1.31 22.45 -25.20
CA PHE A 365 -0.34 23.07 -26.12
C PHE A 365 0.17 24.42 -25.62
N TYR A 366 -0.72 25.23 -25.03
CA TYR A 366 -0.37 26.54 -24.49
C TYR A 366 0.03 26.54 -23.00
N GLY A 367 0.11 25.37 -22.36
CA GLY A 367 0.55 25.21 -20.96
C GLY A 367 -0.52 25.57 -19.92
N TYR A 368 -1.79 25.31 -20.22
CA TYR A 368 -3.00 25.51 -19.39
C TYR A 368 -3.13 26.96 -18.89
N ARG A 369 -3.67 27.82 -19.77
CA ARG A 369 -3.84 29.25 -19.48
C ARG A 369 -5.01 29.48 -18.51
N ASP A 370 -5.13 30.71 -18.02
CA ASP A 370 -6.32 31.19 -17.28
C ASP A 370 -6.77 30.31 -16.10
N ASP A 371 -5.82 29.63 -15.47
CA ASP A 371 -6.01 28.77 -14.30
C ASP A 371 -7.02 27.63 -14.55
N GLU A 372 -7.06 27.11 -15.77
CA GLU A 372 -7.86 25.97 -16.20
C GLU A 372 -7.70 24.74 -15.29
N LEU A 373 -6.46 24.44 -14.87
CA LEU A 373 -6.15 23.33 -13.96
C LEU A 373 -6.69 23.47 -12.53
N LEU A 374 -7.34 24.59 -12.18
CA LEU A 374 -8.15 24.70 -10.96
C LEU A 374 -9.52 24.02 -11.07
N GLN A 375 -9.90 23.59 -12.29
CA GLN A 375 -11.17 22.94 -12.57
C GLN A 375 -10.94 21.45 -12.84
N GLY A 376 -11.81 20.59 -12.30
CA GLY A 376 -11.69 19.14 -12.46
C GLY A 376 -11.89 18.63 -13.89
N LYS A 377 -12.35 19.47 -14.82
CA LYS A 377 -12.47 19.13 -16.24
C LYS A 377 -11.12 18.90 -16.91
N TYR A 378 -10.07 19.59 -16.45
CA TYR A 378 -8.72 19.52 -17.01
C TYR A 378 -7.85 18.46 -16.34
N TRP A 379 -8.47 17.52 -15.62
CA TRP A 379 -7.82 16.39 -14.98
C TRP A 379 -8.50 15.11 -15.41
N VAL A 380 -7.71 14.10 -15.77
CA VAL A 380 -8.18 12.81 -16.28
C VAL A 380 -7.57 11.66 -15.49
N HIS A 381 -8.33 10.57 -15.35
CA HIS A 381 -7.82 9.34 -14.75
C HIS A 381 -6.99 8.55 -15.75
N ILE A 382 -5.77 8.18 -15.36
CA ILE A 382 -4.81 7.44 -16.21
C ILE A 382 -4.69 5.97 -15.83
N ALA A 383 -5.26 5.56 -14.70
CA ALA A 383 -5.25 4.18 -14.26
C ALA A 383 -6.57 3.46 -14.60
N PRO A 384 -6.53 2.12 -14.79
CA PRO A 384 -7.73 1.33 -15.03
C PRO A 384 -8.71 1.40 -13.85
N THR A 385 -10.00 1.39 -14.17
CA THR A 385 -11.06 1.31 -13.17
C THR A 385 -11.09 -0.07 -12.52
N LEU A 386 -11.05 -0.12 -11.20
CA LEU A 386 -11.07 -1.37 -10.43
C LEU A 386 -12.50 -1.93 -10.32
N LEU A 387 -12.75 -3.09 -10.93
CA LEU A 387 -14.06 -3.76 -10.98
C LEU A 387 -14.52 -4.27 -9.60
N ARG A 388 -15.82 -4.52 -9.44
CA ARG A 388 -16.42 -5.14 -8.23
C ARG A 388 -15.85 -6.53 -7.95
N THR A 389 -15.51 -7.26 -8.98
CA THR A 389 -14.84 -8.57 -8.93
C THR A 389 -13.40 -8.51 -8.43
N GLY A 390 -12.82 -7.31 -8.26
CA GLY A 390 -11.46 -7.15 -7.77
C GLY A 390 -10.38 -7.27 -8.85
N ARG A 391 -10.75 -7.19 -10.13
CA ARG A 391 -9.85 -7.20 -11.29
C ARG A 391 -9.86 -5.86 -12.02
N THR A 392 -8.95 -5.69 -12.98
CA THR A 392 -8.96 -4.54 -13.93
C THR A 392 -9.63 -4.88 -15.25
N VAL A 393 -9.61 -6.17 -15.61
CA VAL A 393 -10.14 -6.71 -16.86
C VAL A 393 -11.33 -7.63 -16.55
N ALA A 394 -12.35 -7.58 -17.40
CA ALA A 394 -13.49 -8.47 -17.31
C ALA A 394 -13.06 -9.93 -17.59
N SER A 395 -13.48 -10.87 -16.74
CA SER A 395 -13.23 -12.30 -16.98
C SER A 395 -14.15 -12.84 -18.06
N GLU A 396 -13.61 -13.74 -18.88
CA GLU A 396 -14.43 -14.74 -19.57
C GLU A 396 -15.02 -15.68 -18.53
N ARG A 397 -16.31 -15.99 -18.65
CA ARG A 397 -16.99 -16.98 -17.81
C ARG A 397 -17.02 -18.27 -18.60
N GLU A 398 -16.22 -19.25 -18.19
CA GLU A 398 -16.29 -20.58 -18.79
C GLU A 398 -17.61 -21.24 -18.38
N VAL A 399 -18.42 -21.59 -19.36
CA VAL A 399 -19.64 -22.38 -19.17
C VAL A 399 -19.23 -23.85 -19.28
N THR A 400 -19.42 -24.63 -18.22
CA THR A 400 -19.20 -26.08 -18.23
C THR A 400 -20.22 -26.82 -19.11
N ASP A 401 -19.86 -28.05 -19.51
CA ASP A 401 -20.35 -28.97 -20.56
C ASP A 401 -21.88 -29.29 -20.67
N ASP A 402 -22.76 -28.37 -20.29
CA ASP A 402 -24.22 -28.58 -20.33
C ASP A 402 -24.86 -28.00 -21.61
N GLY A 403 -24.01 -27.58 -22.57
CA GLY A 403 -24.35 -27.35 -23.97
C GLY A 403 -25.56 -26.47 -24.24
N TYR A 404 -25.49 -25.15 -24.01
CA TYR A 404 -26.10 -24.13 -24.88
C TYR A 404 -25.52 -22.72 -24.61
N GLU A 405 -25.14 -22.08 -25.73
CA GLU A 405 -24.79 -20.67 -26.00
C GLU A 405 -23.40 -20.14 -25.59
N ALA A 406 -22.89 -19.26 -26.46
CA ALA A 406 -21.51 -18.80 -26.69
C ALA A 406 -20.84 -18.14 -25.46
N PRO A 407 -19.53 -17.80 -25.49
CA PRO A 407 -18.92 -17.02 -24.40
C PRO A 407 -19.59 -15.65 -24.30
N GLU A 408 -20.60 -15.53 -23.43
CA GLU A 408 -21.13 -14.25 -22.99
C GLU A 408 -20.25 -13.74 -21.86
N PHE A 409 -19.31 -12.86 -22.22
CA PHE A 409 -18.58 -12.02 -21.30
C PHE A 409 -19.56 -11.36 -20.30
N ASP A 410 -19.31 -11.48 -19.00
CA ASP A 410 -20.10 -10.79 -17.98
C ASP A 410 -19.76 -9.29 -17.98
N HIS A 411 -20.25 -8.57 -19.00
CA HIS A 411 -20.17 -7.12 -19.11
C HIS A 411 -21.19 -6.39 -18.21
N SER A 412 -21.71 -7.03 -17.15
CA SER A 412 -22.73 -6.42 -16.30
C SER A 412 -22.24 -5.13 -15.63
N GLU A 413 -20.93 -4.99 -15.41
CA GLU A 413 -20.35 -3.80 -14.80
C GLU A 413 -20.02 -2.71 -15.84
N LYS A 414 -20.70 -1.58 -15.71
CA LYS A 414 -20.43 -0.35 -16.45
C LYS A 414 -19.37 0.47 -15.70
N ILE A 415 -18.28 0.81 -16.37
CA ILE A 415 -17.17 1.61 -15.84
C ILE A 415 -17.08 2.96 -16.55
N HIS A 416 -16.36 3.90 -15.96
CA HIS A 416 -15.97 5.10 -16.69
C HIS A 416 -14.86 4.75 -17.69
N PRO A 417 -14.89 5.34 -18.90
CA PRO A 417 -13.86 5.08 -19.90
C PRO A 417 -12.48 5.55 -19.43
N PHE A 418 -11.41 5.01 -20.02
CA PHE A 418 -10.06 5.56 -19.83
C PHE A 418 -10.02 7.04 -20.19
N LEU A 419 -9.14 7.79 -19.50
CA LEU A 419 -9.02 9.25 -19.64
C LEU A 419 -10.32 10.02 -19.32
N CYS A 420 -11.21 9.43 -18.52
CA CYS A 420 -12.39 10.14 -18.06
C CYS A 420 -12.01 11.33 -17.17
N GLU A 421 -12.77 12.42 -17.32
CA GLU A 421 -12.58 13.62 -16.51
C GLU A 421 -12.89 13.35 -15.04
N VAL A 422 -12.01 13.84 -14.18
CA VAL A 422 -12.15 13.80 -12.71
C VAL A 422 -13.39 14.58 -12.24
N SER A 423 -13.87 15.52 -13.05
CA SER A 423 -15.13 16.25 -12.83
C SER A 423 -16.36 15.33 -12.71
N ARG A 424 -16.30 14.14 -13.32
CA ARG A 424 -17.39 13.15 -13.39
C ARG A 424 -17.40 12.19 -12.20
N ASP A 425 -16.40 12.25 -11.33
CA ASP A 425 -16.33 11.42 -10.12
C ASP A 425 -17.51 11.68 -9.18
N GLU A 426 -17.98 10.62 -8.51
CA GLU A 426 -19.07 10.72 -7.55
C GLU A 426 -18.69 11.65 -6.38
N PRO A 427 -19.46 12.71 -6.10
CA PRO A 427 -19.18 13.61 -5.00
C PRO A 427 -19.37 12.93 -3.64
N LEU A 428 -18.67 13.45 -2.63
CA LEU A 428 -18.76 12.98 -1.25
C LEU A 428 -20.01 13.57 -0.58
N HIS A 429 -20.83 12.71 0.02
CA HIS A 429 -22.09 13.11 0.63
C HIS A 429 -21.99 13.17 2.16
N TYR A 430 -22.09 14.37 2.74
CA TYR A 430 -22.02 14.59 4.19
C TYR A 430 -23.39 15.02 4.72
N THR A 431 -24.10 14.10 5.36
CA THR A 431 -25.45 14.37 5.91
C THR A 431 -25.47 15.41 7.03
N CYS A 432 -24.35 15.59 7.73
CA CYS A 432 -24.20 16.48 8.87
C CYS A 432 -23.43 17.79 8.56
N HIS A 433 -23.09 18.05 7.30
CA HIS A 433 -22.32 19.24 6.91
C HIS A 433 -23.19 20.31 6.24
N SER A 434 -22.80 21.58 6.35
CA SER A 434 -23.56 22.71 5.74
C SER A 434 -23.60 22.64 4.22
N ARG A 435 -22.56 22.06 3.61
CA ARG A 435 -22.57 21.59 2.21
C ARG A 435 -22.76 20.09 2.21
N SER A 436 -23.93 19.63 1.75
CA SER A 436 -24.28 18.22 1.71
C SER A 436 -23.46 17.42 0.69
N GLN A 437 -22.96 18.08 -0.35
CA GLN A 437 -22.09 17.50 -1.38
C GLN A 437 -20.78 18.27 -1.46
N LEU A 438 -19.67 17.55 -1.36
CA LEU A 438 -18.33 18.07 -1.63
C LEU A 438 -17.75 17.32 -2.84
N PRO A 439 -17.02 18.01 -3.73
CA PRO A 439 -16.37 17.34 -4.85
C PRO A 439 -15.37 16.29 -4.37
N ALA A 440 -15.21 15.22 -5.14
CA ALA A 440 -14.25 14.15 -4.85
C ALA A 440 -12.79 14.64 -4.85
N TRP A 441 -12.52 15.76 -5.51
CA TRP A 441 -11.21 16.37 -5.65
C TRP A 441 -11.22 17.85 -5.31
N SER A 442 -10.08 18.34 -4.82
CA SER A 442 -9.84 19.76 -4.58
C SER A 442 -8.55 20.18 -5.27
N PHE A 443 -8.58 21.36 -5.89
CA PHE A 443 -7.46 21.88 -6.67
C PHE A 443 -6.90 23.14 -6.03
N ARG A 444 -5.58 23.28 -6.05
CA ARG A 444 -4.86 24.46 -5.56
C ARG A 444 -3.81 24.88 -6.56
N LYS A 445 -3.53 26.17 -6.61
CA LYS A 445 -2.43 26.76 -7.36
C LYS A 445 -1.40 27.29 -6.36
N ALA A 446 -0.15 26.90 -6.54
CA ALA A 446 1.00 27.41 -5.83
C ALA A 446 1.89 28.18 -6.81
N PHE A 447 2.38 29.33 -6.36
CA PHE A 447 3.33 30.14 -7.10
C PHE A 447 4.24 30.86 -6.11
N HIS A 448 5.52 30.98 -6.45
CA HIS A 448 6.45 31.78 -5.68
C HIS A 448 6.26 33.28 -5.97
N ASP A 449 5.96 33.62 -7.21
CA ASP A 449 5.67 34.98 -7.68
C ASP A 449 4.53 34.89 -8.71
N GLU A 450 3.55 35.79 -8.60
CA GLU A 450 2.39 35.84 -9.51
C GLU A 450 2.82 36.15 -10.95
N SER A 451 3.96 36.82 -11.11
CA SER A 451 4.56 37.15 -12.40
C SER A 451 5.35 36.00 -13.05
N SER A 452 5.57 34.89 -12.34
CA SER A 452 6.33 33.76 -12.86
C SER A 452 5.60 33.10 -14.04
N LYS A 453 6.39 32.71 -15.05
CA LYS A 453 5.89 31.90 -16.18
C LYS A 453 5.63 30.45 -15.77
N THR A 454 6.28 29.99 -14.71
CA THR A 454 6.09 28.64 -14.15
C THR A 454 5.00 28.67 -13.10
N ARG A 455 4.04 27.75 -13.20
CA ARG A 455 2.92 27.62 -12.27
C ARG A 455 2.85 26.19 -11.79
N THR A 456 2.62 26.01 -10.49
CA THR A 456 2.43 24.67 -9.90
C THR A 456 0.96 24.52 -9.52
N TYR A 457 0.32 23.47 -9.99
CA TYR A 457 -1.03 23.10 -9.59
C TYR A 457 -0.97 21.79 -8.81
N VAL A 458 -1.85 21.64 -7.82
CA VAL A 458 -1.97 20.42 -7.04
C VAL A 458 -3.42 19.99 -6.98
N ALA A 459 -3.65 18.75 -7.39
CA ALA A 459 -4.90 18.01 -7.18
C ALA A 459 -4.77 17.16 -5.91
N ARG A 460 -5.75 17.27 -5.02
CA ARG A 460 -5.86 16.48 -3.80
C ARG A 460 -7.14 15.68 -3.83
N SER A 461 -7.05 14.37 -3.59
CA SER A 461 -8.23 13.52 -3.42
C SER A 461 -8.87 13.75 -2.06
N CYS A 462 -10.18 13.98 -2.06
CA CYS A 462 -10.99 14.03 -0.85
C CYS A 462 -11.51 12.64 -0.45
N LEU A 463 -11.57 11.69 -1.40
CA LEU A 463 -11.98 10.30 -1.17
C LEU A 463 -10.88 9.49 -0.50
N TRP A 464 -9.64 9.68 -0.93
CA TRP A 464 -8.43 9.11 -0.34
C TRP A 464 -7.55 10.22 0.20
N PRO A 465 -7.77 10.64 1.47
CA PRO A 465 -6.93 11.64 2.10
C PRO A 465 -5.47 11.18 2.11
N GLY A 466 -4.60 12.01 1.55
CA GLY A 466 -3.18 11.71 1.38
C GLY A 466 -2.76 11.48 -0.07
N ALA A 467 -3.69 11.31 -1.02
CA ALA A 467 -3.35 11.27 -2.43
C ALA A 467 -3.23 12.69 -3.01
N TYR A 468 -2.04 12.99 -3.53
CA TYR A 468 -1.71 14.28 -4.13
C TYR A 468 -1.07 14.08 -5.50
N THR A 469 -1.43 14.93 -6.45
CA THR A 469 -0.77 15.01 -7.75
C THR A 469 -0.40 16.46 -7.99
N TYR A 470 0.89 16.75 -8.22
CA TYR A 470 1.29 18.07 -8.69
C TYR A 470 1.50 18.06 -10.20
N VAL A 471 1.38 19.25 -10.79
CA VAL A 471 1.73 19.54 -12.17
C VAL A 471 2.45 20.88 -12.19
N VAL A 472 3.64 20.91 -12.78
CA VAL A 472 4.38 22.14 -13.06
C VAL A 472 4.24 22.45 -14.54
N THR A 473 3.54 23.53 -14.85
CA THR A 473 3.36 24.02 -16.23
C THR A 473 4.20 25.26 -16.46
N GLU A 474 4.69 25.43 -17.69
CA GLU A 474 5.34 26.65 -18.15
C GLU A 474 4.47 27.32 -19.20
N LEU A 475 4.17 28.60 -19.01
CA LEU A 475 3.31 29.34 -19.91
C LEU A 475 3.88 29.36 -21.34
N GLY A 476 3.12 28.82 -22.31
CA GLY A 476 3.50 28.78 -23.71
C GLY A 476 4.39 27.61 -24.12
N LYS A 477 4.58 26.61 -23.24
CA LYS A 477 5.12 25.31 -23.64
C LYS A 477 4.03 24.24 -23.55
N PRO A 478 4.05 23.24 -24.45
CA PRO A 478 3.12 22.13 -24.38
C PRO A 478 3.37 21.27 -23.13
N GLY A 479 2.29 20.91 -22.46
CA GLY A 479 2.28 19.97 -21.34
C GLY A 479 2.81 20.51 -20.01
N GLY A 480 3.32 19.59 -19.20
CA GLY A 480 3.88 19.90 -17.89
C GLY A 480 4.44 18.66 -17.19
N ASN A 481 5.39 18.90 -16.29
CA ASN A 481 5.96 17.83 -15.47
C ASN A 481 5.00 17.54 -14.31
N PHE A 482 4.48 16.32 -14.24
CA PHE A 482 3.55 15.93 -13.20
C PHE A 482 4.02 14.68 -12.47
N GLN A 483 3.64 14.55 -11.21
CA GLN A 483 3.92 13.38 -10.39
C GLN A 483 2.81 13.21 -9.37
N SER A 484 2.42 11.96 -9.14
CA SER A 484 1.51 11.59 -8.04
C SER A 484 2.28 11.01 -6.86
N VAL A 485 1.77 11.21 -5.65
CA VAL A 485 2.29 10.58 -4.44
C VAL A 485 1.13 10.32 -3.47
N TYR A 486 1.19 9.21 -2.75
CA TYR A 486 0.31 8.96 -1.62
C TYR A 486 1.06 9.11 -0.30
N ILE A 487 0.58 9.95 0.63
CA ILE A 487 1.14 10.09 1.97
C ILE A 487 -0.03 10.11 2.96
N GLY A 488 -0.25 9.00 3.68
CA GLY A 488 -1.39 8.92 4.59
C GLY A 488 -1.60 7.56 5.26
N ASN A 489 -2.76 7.38 5.88
CA ASN A 489 -3.08 6.17 6.66
C ASN A 489 -3.59 4.99 5.80
N GLY A 490 -3.74 5.16 4.49
CA GLY A 490 -4.34 4.15 3.60
C GLY A 490 -5.83 3.88 3.86
N LEU A 491 -6.54 4.84 4.46
CA LEU A 491 -7.95 4.69 4.82
C LEU A 491 -8.85 5.57 3.96
N LYS A 492 -9.82 4.94 3.30
CA LYS A 492 -10.86 5.63 2.52
C LYS A 492 -11.72 6.53 3.42
N ASN A 493 -12.11 7.70 2.91
CA ASN A 493 -13.00 8.62 3.61
C ASN A 493 -14.41 8.02 3.77
N LEU A 494 -14.97 8.11 4.98
CA LEU A 494 -16.29 7.57 5.32
C LEU A 494 -17.44 8.57 5.10
N GLN A 495 -17.16 9.76 4.55
CA GLN A 495 -18.19 10.76 4.23
C GLN A 495 -19.04 11.18 5.45
N GLY A 496 -18.43 11.18 6.65
CA GLY A 496 -19.11 11.51 7.91
C GLY A 496 -19.95 10.37 8.49
N VAL A 497 -20.00 9.21 7.85
CA VAL A 497 -20.62 7.99 8.40
C VAL A 497 -19.60 7.29 9.31
N SER A 498 -20.06 6.73 10.43
CA SER A 498 -19.21 5.87 11.27
C SER A 498 -19.06 4.51 10.61
N TYR A 499 -17.84 3.96 10.62
CA TYR A 499 -17.63 2.60 10.13
C TYR A 499 -18.47 1.62 10.96
N ALA A 500 -19.35 0.88 10.28
CA ALA A 500 -20.11 -0.19 10.88
C ALA A 500 -19.51 -1.52 10.40
N PRO A 501 -19.01 -2.38 11.31
CA PRO A 501 -18.54 -3.70 10.93
C PRO A 501 -19.67 -4.48 10.27
N ARG A 502 -19.33 -5.38 9.34
CA ARG A 502 -20.32 -6.24 8.71
C ARG A 502 -21.00 -7.10 9.77
N LEU A 503 -22.31 -7.26 9.63
CA LEU A 503 -23.05 -8.18 10.47
C LEU A 503 -22.63 -9.61 10.10
N PRO A 504 -22.64 -10.55 11.06
CA PRO A 504 -22.46 -11.96 10.78
C PRO A 504 -23.40 -12.43 9.65
N PRO A 505 -23.00 -13.44 8.87
CA PRO A 505 -23.86 -14.00 7.83
C PRO A 505 -25.18 -14.47 8.46
N ARG A 506 -26.25 -14.43 7.65
CA ARG A 506 -27.55 -14.91 8.10
C ARG A 506 -27.44 -16.40 8.45
N CYS A 507 -28.14 -16.82 9.50
CA CYS A 507 -28.29 -18.24 9.79
C CYS A 507 -28.89 -18.93 8.55
N LEU A 508 -28.28 -20.05 8.16
CA LEU A 508 -28.80 -20.86 7.08
C LEU A 508 -30.19 -21.37 7.47
N VAL A 509 -31.10 -21.40 6.49
CA VAL A 509 -32.42 -21.97 6.68
C VAL A 509 -32.29 -23.47 6.58
N GLU A 510 -32.80 -24.20 7.57
CA GLU A 510 -32.84 -25.65 7.55
C GLU A 510 -33.63 -26.16 6.35
N TYR A 511 -33.32 -27.37 5.90
CA TYR A 511 -34.04 -28.00 4.80
C TYR A 511 -35.54 -28.07 5.15
N PRO A 512 -36.46 -27.64 4.27
CA PRO A 512 -37.88 -27.70 4.54
C PRO A 512 -38.32 -29.16 4.66
N GLU A 513 -38.72 -29.60 5.86
CA GLU A 513 -39.14 -30.98 6.18
C GLU A 513 -40.45 -31.44 5.52
N VAL A 514 -40.92 -30.75 4.47
CA VAL A 514 -42.26 -30.95 3.90
C VAL A 514 -42.34 -32.21 3.04
N ASP A 515 -41.22 -32.65 2.44
CA ASP A 515 -41.12 -33.84 1.57
C ASP A 515 -40.14 -34.91 2.11
N LEU A 516 -39.68 -34.77 3.35
CA LEU A 516 -38.91 -35.82 4.00
C LEU A 516 -39.86 -36.95 4.44
N LEU A 517 -40.08 -37.91 3.54
CA LEU A 517 -40.45 -39.26 3.96
C LEU A 517 -39.26 -39.79 4.75
N LEU A 518 -39.26 -39.58 6.07
CA LEU A 518 -38.45 -40.36 7.00
C LEU A 518 -38.76 -41.82 6.70
N GLN A 519 -37.91 -42.46 5.88
CA GLN A 519 -37.92 -43.90 5.76
C GLN A 519 -37.66 -44.39 7.17
N ARG A 520 -38.67 -45.02 7.75
CA ARG A 520 -38.57 -45.63 9.07
C ARG A 520 -37.32 -46.51 9.03
N ASP A 521 -36.39 -46.31 9.97
CA ASP A 521 -35.23 -47.19 10.09
C ASP A 521 -35.71 -48.64 10.00
N GLY A 522 -35.06 -49.44 9.14
CA GLY A 522 -35.42 -50.83 8.92
C GLY A 522 -35.51 -51.55 10.25
N THR A 523 -36.61 -52.27 10.49
CA THR A 523 -36.71 -53.05 11.73
C THR A 523 -35.76 -54.25 11.63
N ALA A 524 -35.32 -54.79 12.77
CA ALA A 524 -34.45 -55.97 12.79
C ALA A 524 -35.04 -57.16 12.00
N ASP A 525 -36.37 -57.23 11.90
CA ASP A 525 -37.09 -58.23 11.11
C ASP A 525 -36.94 -57.98 9.60
N ASP A 526 -36.92 -56.71 9.15
CA ASP A 526 -36.69 -56.34 7.74
C ASP A 526 -35.24 -56.63 7.32
N GLU A 527 -34.27 -56.43 8.22
CA GLU A 527 -32.87 -56.80 7.97
C GLU A 527 -32.66 -58.32 7.87
N LEU A 528 -33.44 -59.11 8.62
CA LEU A 528 -33.39 -60.58 8.59
C LEU A 528 -33.93 -61.17 7.28
N GLU A 529 -34.84 -60.50 6.58
CA GLU A 529 -35.32 -60.91 5.26
C GLU A 529 -34.21 -60.83 4.18
N TYR A 530 -33.26 -59.91 4.35
CA TYR A 530 -32.11 -59.75 3.47
C TYR A 530 -30.86 -60.48 3.96
N ALA A 531 -30.93 -61.22 5.08
CA ALA A 531 -29.83 -62.02 5.56
C ALA A 531 -29.52 -63.14 4.55
N PRO A 532 -28.27 -63.29 4.10
CA PRO A 532 -27.91 -64.34 3.16
C PRO A 532 -28.19 -65.72 3.77
N PRO A 533 -28.70 -66.68 2.98
CA PRO A 533 -29.00 -68.02 3.49
C PRO A 533 -27.72 -68.67 4.04
N PRO A 534 -27.81 -69.44 5.14
CA PRO A 534 -26.64 -70.06 5.75
C PRO A 534 -25.94 -70.99 4.74
N PRO A 535 -24.60 -71.06 4.78
CA PRO A 535 -23.83 -71.92 3.89
C PRO A 535 -24.28 -73.38 4.03
N LYS A 536 -24.45 -74.07 2.89
CA LYS A 536 -24.81 -75.49 2.87
C LYS A 536 -23.73 -76.30 3.61
N PRO A 537 -24.10 -77.28 4.46
CA PRO A 537 -23.13 -78.13 5.12
C PRO A 537 -22.34 -78.94 4.07
N GLU A 538 -21.01 -78.97 4.23
CA GLU A 538 -20.12 -79.84 3.46
C GLU A 538 -20.51 -81.29 3.73
N GLU A 539 -20.87 -82.04 2.68
CA GLU A 539 -21.13 -83.47 2.78
C GLU A 539 -19.81 -84.18 3.16
N PRO A 540 -19.80 -85.06 4.17
CA PRO A 540 -18.60 -85.81 4.54
C PRO A 540 -18.23 -86.77 3.40
N GLU A 541 -16.94 -86.77 3.06
CA GLU A 541 -16.29 -87.68 2.11
C GLU A 541 -16.68 -89.14 2.38
N GLU A 542 -17.27 -89.82 1.39
CA GLU A 542 -17.46 -91.27 1.41
C GLU A 542 -16.09 -91.94 1.24
N GLU A 543 -15.53 -92.48 2.32
CA GLU A 543 -14.39 -93.41 2.29
C GLU A 543 -14.84 -94.73 1.62
N GLU A 544 -14.17 -95.10 0.52
CA GLU A 544 -14.23 -96.42 -0.09
C GLU A 544 -13.66 -97.49 0.87
N GLU A 545 -14.51 -98.39 1.39
CA GLU A 545 -14.08 -99.68 1.95
C GLU A 545 -14.66 -100.86 1.15
N GLU A 546 -13.72 -101.57 0.52
CA GLU A 546 -13.69 -102.96 0.01
C GLU A 546 -14.94 -103.86 0.18
N GLU A 547 -15.46 -104.37 -0.96
CA GLU A 547 -16.09 -105.71 -1.03
C GLU A 547 -15.19 -106.68 -1.82
N ALA A 548 -15.19 -107.93 -1.33
CA ALA A 548 -14.35 -109.08 -1.71
C ALA A 548 -14.64 -109.71 -3.08
#